data_AF-A0A8J3I0T5-F1
#
_entry.id   AF-A0A8J3I0T5-F1
#
_cell.length_a   1.000
_cell.length_b   1.000
_cell.length_c   1.000
_cell.angle_alpha   90.00
_cell.angle_beta   90.00
_cell.angle_gamma   90.00
#
_symmetry.space_group_name_H-M   'P 1'
#
loop_
_entity.id
_entity.type
_entity.pdbx_description
1 polymer ?
#
loop_
_entity_poly.entity_id
_entity_poly.type
_entity_poly.pdbx_seq_one_letter_code
_entity_poly.pdbx_strand_id
1 'polypeptide(L)'
;MLKIRKRWKHHLRPSRAAVVTLLLLIAALLFITPVYAATSRPVQQQEELPLNAHIYLSTASLRPVFEEQIDAQLPKTVDSTMKGITDGMPAESRDWVSKMAKVLIQPSATLTDLSPQQGGMLTSLRVRLYPDDPKPINADMLVSFSVVNTSTIQVSAEPVQGSPTLINGPLTTLPTPLGKLQTIQTTPGCGTNALDIGMQVPITLTDEQNQQTTSFTPGETRRTTLSSMEQLQGTASATNAYVELPAASISTLGPALGVLPLGNNLYARNIKLAISGTQIVATSDITLGQSLVIAKATTLLKPTAQQGKLAVKVQKTTIAVLSIFTFPYDTYNAKIEQELNSKLNGALGDKFTLLSAAIGANENIPCAAKDSLILSVQAPNGLF
;
A
#
# COMPACT_ATOMS: atom_id res chain seq x y z
N MET A 1 65.28 58.92 -24.04
CA MET A 1 64.13 58.09 -23.61
C MET A 1 64.30 56.67 -24.16
N LEU A 2 64.10 55.67 -23.30
CA LEU A 2 64.27 54.21 -23.50
C LEU A 2 63.60 53.64 -24.77
N LYS A 3 64.27 52.66 -25.43
CA LYS A 3 63.74 51.28 -25.62
C LYS A 3 64.75 50.32 -26.29
N ILE A 4 65.38 49.53 -25.42
CA ILE A 4 65.66 48.08 -25.46
C ILE A 4 65.49 47.37 -26.82
N ARG A 5 66.61 46.87 -27.37
CA ARG A 5 66.67 45.68 -28.25
C ARG A 5 67.71 44.71 -27.69
N LYS A 6 67.27 43.54 -27.23
CA LYS A 6 68.15 42.38 -27.04
C LYS A 6 67.47 41.14 -27.61
N ARG A 7 67.95 40.69 -28.77
CA ARG A 7 67.66 39.39 -29.39
C ARG A 7 68.41 38.32 -28.58
N TRP A 8 67.70 37.31 -28.09
CA TRP A 8 68.28 36.04 -27.68
C TRP A 8 67.61 34.94 -28.52
N LYS A 9 68.40 34.32 -29.42
CA LYS A 9 68.07 33.07 -30.10
C LYS A 9 68.84 31.97 -29.38
N HIS A 10 68.15 31.05 -28.72
CA HIS A 10 68.72 29.74 -28.39
C HIS A 10 67.96 28.66 -29.15
N HIS A 11 68.68 27.98 -30.04
CA HIS A 11 68.29 26.71 -30.61
C HIS A 11 68.39 25.64 -29.52
N LEU A 12 67.26 25.03 -29.12
CA LEU A 12 67.28 23.72 -28.48
C LEU A 12 67.05 22.67 -29.56
N ARG A 13 68.11 21.91 -29.87
CA ARG A 13 67.98 20.60 -30.53
C ARG A 13 67.65 19.59 -29.43
N PRO A 14 66.52 18.87 -29.49
CA PRO A 14 66.25 17.80 -28.53
C PRO A 14 67.24 16.65 -28.78
N SER A 15 68.05 16.34 -27.78
CA SER A 15 68.98 15.21 -27.76
C SER A 15 68.20 13.91 -27.87
N ARG A 16 68.61 13.01 -28.78
CA ARG A 16 68.03 11.67 -29.03
C ARG A 16 67.83 10.83 -27.76
N ALA A 17 68.59 11.08 -26.70
CA ALA A 17 68.43 10.45 -25.40
C ALA A 17 67.05 10.75 -24.75
N ALA A 18 66.53 11.97 -24.87
CA ALA A 18 65.28 12.38 -24.23
C ALA A 18 64.04 11.72 -24.87
N VAL A 19 64.12 11.36 -26.14
CA VAL A 19 63.02 10.69 -26.86
C VAL A 19 62.95 9.21 -26.47
N VAL A 20 64.10 8.57 -26.22
CA VAL A 20 64.15 7.15 -25.81
C VAL A 20 63.66 6.97 -24.38
N THR A 21 63.97 7.89 -23.45
CA THR A 21 63.47 7.82 -22.08
C THR A 21 61.96 8.04 -21.99
N LEU A 22 61.39 8.90 -22.85
CA LEU A 22 59.95 9.14 -22.89
C LEU A 22 59.19 7.91 -23.43
N LEU A 23 59.72 7.23 -24.44
CA LEU A 23 59.13 6.01 -25.01
C LEU A 23 59.17 4.83 -24.04
N LEU A 24 60.24 4.68 -23.24
CA LEU A 24 60.31 3.68 -22.17
C LEU A 24 59.34 3.98 -21.02
N LEU A 25 59.10 5.26 -20.70
CA LEU A 25 58.13 5.66 -19.69
C LEU A 25 56.68 5.37 -20.13
N ILE A 26 56.36 5.63 -21.41
CA ILE A 26 55.04 5.33 -21.99
C ILE A 26 54.83 3.81 -22.10
N ALA A 27 55.87 3.04 -22.44
CA ALA A 27 55.79 1.58 -22.44
C ALA A 27 55.59 1.00 -21.03
N ALA A 28 56.26 1.55 -20.01
CA ALA A 28 56.07 1.14 -18.62
C ALA A 28 54.69 1.49 -18.06
N LEU A 29 54.07 2.58 -18.53
CA LEU A 29 52.71 2.99 -18.16
C LEU A 29 51.61 2.12 -18.81
N LEU A 30 51.90 1.44 -19.93
CA LEU A 30 50.94 0.57 -20.62
C LEU A 30 50.85 -0.85 -20.03
N PHE A 31 51.78 -1.26 -19.16
CA PHE A 31 51.74 -2.56 -18.47
C PHE A 31 51.14 -2.51 -17.06
N ILE A 32 50.69 -1.34 -16.59
CA ILE A 32 49.91 -1.21 -15.36
C ILE A 32 48.44 -1.22 -15.74
N THR A 33 47.92 -2.39 -16.11
CA THR A 33 46.47 -2.61 -16.10
C THR A 33 46.03 -2.73 -14.65
N PRO A 34 45.15 -1.86 -14.12
CA PRO A 34 44.41 -2.24 -12.95
C PRO A 34 43.56 -3.44 -13.37
N VAL A 35 43.87 -4.62 -12.82
CA VAL A 35 42.93 -5.73 -12.76
C VAL A 35 41.79 -5.21 -11.88
N TYR A 36 40.83 -4.53 -12.51
CA TYR A 36 39.52 -4.33 -11.91
C TYR A 36 38.94 -5.73 -11.81
N ALA A 37 39.10 -6.33 -10.63
CA ALA A 37 38.14 -7.29 -10.16
C ALA A 37 36.78 -6.64 -10.38
N ALA A 38 35.98 -7.22 -11.28
CA ALA A 38 34.57 -6.93 -11.37
C ALA A 38 33.97 -7.36 -10.03
N THR A 39 34.05 -6.50 -9.03
CA THR A 39 33.11 -6.49 -7.94
C THR A 39 31.77 -6.26 -8.61
N SER A 40 31.05 -7.36 -8.80
CA SER A 40 29.61 -7.34 -9.00
C SER A 40 29.07 -6.27 -8.07
N ARG A 41 28.59 -5.17 -8.65
CA ARG A 41 27.81 -4.19 -7.91
C ARG A 41 26.78 -5.01 -7.14
N PRO A 42 26.64 -4.83 -5.81
CA PRO A 42 25.50 -5.40 -5.14
C PRO A 42 24.29 -4.96 -5.96
N VAL A 43 23.49 -5.94 -6.39
CA VAL A 43 22.12 -5.70 -6.86
C VAL A 43 21.57 -4.65 -5.89
N GLN A 44 21.25 -3.45 -6.38
CA GLN A 44 20.58 -2.47 -5.56
C GLN A 44 19.37 -3.20 -5.01
N GLN A 45 19.38 -3.50 -3.70
CA GLN A 45 18.18 -3.92 -3.01
C GLN A 45 17.17 -2.84 -3.34
N GLN A 46 16.13 -3.19 -4.10
CA GLN A 46 15.00 -2.32 -4.34
C GLN A 46 14.51 -1.86 -2.97
N GLU A 47 14.72 -0.59 -2.67
CA GLU A 47 14.43 -0.03 -1.36
C GLU A 47 12.91 0.07 -1.25
N GLU A 48 12.30 -0.74 -0.39
CA GLU A 48 10.87 -0.67 -0.12
C GLU A 48 10.55 0.69 0.49
N LEU A 49 9.72 1.48 -0.18
CA LEU A 49 9.29 2.77 0.33
C LEU A 49 8.07 2.60 1.24
N PRO A 50 8.13 3.10 2.48
CA PRO A 50 6.96 3.12 3.35
C PRO A 50 5.97 4.19 2.90
N LEU A 51 4.76 3.79 2.53
CA LEU A 51 3.67 4.68 2.15
C LEU A 51 2.58 4.66 3.23
N ASN A 52 2.26 5.81 3.83
CA ASN A 52 1.12 5.87 4.76
C ASN A 52 -0.19 5.79 3.95
N ALA A 53 -1.11 4.95 4.40
CA ALA A 53 -2.40 4.73 3.77
C ALA A 53 -3.48 4.50 4.82
N HIS A 54 -4.70 4.94 4.51
CA HIS A 54 -5.90 4.61 5.27
C HIS A 54 -6.76 3.67 4.43
N ILE A 55 -7.09 2.49 4.97
CA ILE A 55 -7.97 1.53 4.30
C ILE A 55 -9.34 1.61 4.95
N TYR A 56 -10.32 2.06 4.16
CA TYR A 56 -11.72 2.13 4.57
C TYR A 56 -12.47 0.87 4.17
N LEU A 57 -13.12 0.26 5.16
CA LEU A 57 -13.97 -0.90 5.01
C LEU A 57 -15.43 -0.55 5.26
N SER A 58 -16.30 -1.01 4.35
CA SER A 58 -17.73 -0.78 4.46
C SER A 58 -18.39 -1.72 5.47
N THR A 59 -19.53 -1.31 6.03
CA THR A 59 -20.38 -2.21 6.83
C THR A 59 -20.73 -3.48 6.03
N ALA A 60 -20.96 -3.36 4.73
CA ALA A 60 -21.26 -4.50 3.86
C ALA A 60 -20.07 -5.46 3.73
N SER A 61 -18.83 -4.93 3.71
CA SER A 61 -17.60 -5.74 3.70
C SER A 61 -17.40 -6.48 5.02
N LEU A 62 -17.77 -5.85 6.14
CA LEU A 62 -17.54 -6.40 7.48
C LEU A 62 -18.63 -7.39 7.92
N ARG A 63 -19.87 -7.23 7.43
CA ARG A 63 -21.01 -8.06 7.84
C ARG A 63 -20.76 -9.57 7.69
N PRO A 64 -20.26 -10.10 6.56
CA PRO A 64 -19.95 -11.53 6.44
C PRO A 64 -18.90 -12.01 7.44
N VAL A 65 -17.90 -11.18 7.74
CA VAL A 65 -16.87 -11.51 8.74
C VAL A 65 -17.49 -11.61 10.14
N PHE A 66 -18.39 -10.70 10.49
CA PHE A 66 -19.12 -10.78 11.76
C PHE A 66 -20.03 -12.01 11.81
N GLU A 67 -20.78 -12.30 10.75
CA GLU A 67 -21.66 -13.47 10.65
C GLU A 67 -20.87 -14.78 10.80
N GLU A 68 -19.74 -14.91 10.12
CA GLU A 68 -18.85 -16.08 10.25
C GLU A 68 -18.33 -16.24 11.69
N GLN A 69 -17.92 -15.15 12.34
CA GLN A 69 -17.45 -15.21 13.72
C GLN A 69 -18.58 -15.54 14.71
N ILE A 70 -19.80 -15.05 14.48
CA ILE A 70 -20.99 -15.41 15.27
C ILE A 70 -21.24 -16.91 15.15
N ASP A 71 -21.28 -17.43 13.93
CA ASP A 71 -21.51 -18.86 13.66
C ASP A 71 -20.41 -19.75 14.25
N ALA A 72 -19.16 -19.28 14.27
CA ALA A 72 -18.03 -20.01 14.84
C ALA A 72 -17.99 -19.99 16.38
N GLN A 73 -18.46 -18.92 17.02
CA GLN A 73 -18.38 -18.73 18.48
C GLN A 73 -19.64 -19.19 19.21
N LEU A 74 -20.82 -19.06 18.60
CA LEU A 74 -22.09 -19.37 19.26
C LEU A 74 -22.16 -20.83 19.77
N PRO A 75 -21.78 -21.87 18.99
CA PRO A 75 -21.81 -23.25 19.48
C PRO A 75 -20.92 -23.45 20.72
N LYS A 76 -19.74 -22.81 20.74
CA LYS A 76 -18.78 -22.92 21.86
C LYS A 76 -19.32 -22.29 23.14
N THR A 77 -19.90 -21.10 23.03
CA THR A 77 -20.52 -20.39 24.17
C THR A 77 -21.66 -21.20 24.76
N VAL A 78 -22.45 -21.85 23.90
CA VAL A 78 -23.58 -22.68 24.29
C VAL A 78 -23.11 -23.95 24.97
N ASP A 79 -22.16 -24.68 24.38
CA ASP A 79 -21.59 -25.89 24.98
C ASP A 79 -20.97 -25.60 26.35
N SER A 80 -20.29 -24.47 26.51
CA SER A 80 -19.71 -24.04 27.80
C SER A 80 -20.79 -23.72 28.83
N THR A 81 -21.83 -22.99 28.44
CA THR A 81 -22.96 -22.64 29.34
C THR A 81 -23.72 -23.91 29.76
N MET A 82 -23.99 -24.79 28.80
CA MET A 82 -24.64 -26.08 29.04
C MET A 82 -23.82 -26.93 30.00
N LYS A 83 -22.50 -27.02 29.80
CA LYS A 83 -21.59 -27.72 30.69
C LYS A 83 -21.68 -27.19 32.12
N GLY A 84 -21.65 -25.87 32.30
CA GLY A 84 -21.78 -25.24 33.62
C GLY A 84 -23.09 -25.58 34.34
N ILE A 85 -24.22 -25.63 33.60
CA ILE A 85 -25.52 -26.06 34.15
C ILE A 85 -25.48 -27.55 34.54
N THR A 86 -24.94 -28.41 33.68
CA THR A 86 -24.90 -29.86 33.93
C THR A 86 -23.90 -30.24 35.02
N ASP A 87 -22.80 -29.51 35.19
CA ASP A 87 -21.78 -29.80 36.20
C ASP A 87 -22.33 -29.62 37.63
N GLY A 88 -23.33 -28.75 37.80
CA GLY A 88 -24.07 -28.56 39.06
C GLY A 88 -25.08 -29.67 39.39
N MET A 89 -25.30 -30.64 38.49
CA MET A 89 -26.30 -31.70 38.68
C MET A 89 -25.70 -33.00 39.29
N PRO A 90 -26.53 -33.85 39.93
CA PRO A 90 -26.10 -35.19 40.38
C PRO A 90 -25.54 -36.04 39.23
N ALA A 91 -24.47 -36.80 39.49
CA ALA A 91 -23.76 -37.56 38.46
C ALA A 91 -24.66 -38.51 37.65
N GLU A 92 -25.68 -39.09 38.30
CA GLU A 92 -26.64 -40.02 37.70
C GLU A 92 -27.54 -39.38 36.63
N SER A 93 -27.77 -38.06 36.70
CA SER A 93 -28.63 -37.35 35.75
C SER A 93 -27.88 -36.53 34.70
N ARG A 94 -26.57 -36.33 34.84
CA ARG A 94 -25.78 -35.46 33.93
C ARG A 94 -25.85 -35.89 32.48
N ASP A 95 -25.66 -37.17 32.18
CA ASP A 95 -25.58 -37.66 30.79
C ASP A 95 -26.92 -37.52 30.06
N TRP A 96 -28.02 -37.90 30.72
CA TRP A 96 -29.36 -37.78 30.14
C TRP A 96 -29.78 -36.31 29.97
N VAL A 97 -29.52 -35.44 30.97
CA VAL A 97 -29.87 -34.02 30.89
C VAL A 97 -29.03 -33.32 29.82
N SER A 98 -27.74 -33.64 29.71
CA SER A 98 -26.89 -33.09 28.65
C SER A 98 -27.41 -33.45 27.26
N LYS A 99 -27.80 -34.71 27.03
CA LYS A 99 -28.38 -35.18 25.76
C LYS A 99 -29.72 -34.53 25.46
N MET A 100 -30.63 -34.46 26.44
CA MET A 100 -31.91 -33.76 26.32
C MET A 100 -31.72 -32.29 25.96
N ALA A 101 -30.86 -31.60 26.70
CA ALA A 101 -30.68 -30.18 26.54
C ALA A 101 -30.02 -29.84 25.20
N LYS A 102 -29.09 -30.66 24.69
CA LYS A 102 -28.56 -30.53 23.32
C LYS A 102 -29.62 -30.71 22.23
N VAL A 103 -30.63 -31.55 22.46
CA VAL A 103 -31.72 -31.76 21.50
C VAL A 103 -32.73 -30.61 21.54
N LEU A 104 -33.06 -30.13 22.75
CA LEU A 104 -34.10 -29.12 22.98
C LEU A 104 -33.61 -27.68 22.81
N ILE A 105 -32.34 -27.42 23.10
CA ILE A 105 -31.71 -26.10 23.00
C ILE A 105 -30.83 -26.11 21.75
N GLN A 106 -31.34 -25.52 20.67
CA GLN A 106 -30.65 -25.36 19.39
C GLN A 106 -30.50 -23.86 19.11
N PRO A 107 -29.56 -23.22 19.81
CA PRO A 107 -29.45 -21.78 19.77
C PRO A 107 -28.92 -21.32 18.42
N SER A 108 -29.49 -20.24 17.92
CA SER A 108 -29.00 -19.53 16.74
C SER A 108 -28.91 -18.05 17.07
N ALA A 109 -27.95 -17.38 16.45
CA ALA A 109 -27.80 -15.94 16.53
C ALA A 109 -27.75 -15.39 15.10
N THR A 110 -28.48 -14.32 14.85
CA THR A 110 -28.47 -13.65 13.56
C THR A 110 -28.11 -12.20 13.77
N LEU A 111 -27.16 -11.70 12.98
CA LEU A 111 -26.79 -10.30 12.96
C LEU A 111 -27.93 -9.47 12.36
N THR A 112 -28.61 -8.69 13.18
CA THR A 112 -29.72 -7.83 12.73
C THR A 112 -29.27 -6.44 12.34
N ASP A 113 -28.30 -5.87 13.05
CA ASP A 113 -27.75 -4.56 12.74
C ASP A 113 -26.23 -4.50 12.99
N LEU A 114 -25.56 -3.66 12.20
CA LEU A 114 -24.13 -3.39 12.31
C LEU A 114 -23.92 -1.93 11.90
N SER A 115 -23.60 -1.06 12.88
CA SER A 115 -23.44 0.37 12.64
C SER A 115 -22.19 0.93 13.31
N PRO A 116 -21.43 1.83 12.64
CA PRO A 116 -20.28 2.47 13.25
C PRO A 116 -20.72 3.49 14.30
N GLN A 117 -20.16 3.39 15.50
CA GLN A 117 -20.30 4.35 16.58
C GLN A 117 -18.93 4.82 17.08
N GLN A 118 -18.92 5.86 17.90
CA GLN A 118 -17.67 6.28 18.54
C GLN A 118 -17.14 5.14 19.42
N GLY A 119 -15.90 4.71 19.19
CA GLY A 119 -15.24 3.67 19.98
C GLY A 119 -15.51 2.22 19.54
N GLY A 120 -16.39 1.99 18.56
CA GLY A 120 -16.63 0.63 18.07
C GLY A 120 -17.82 0.50 17.12
N MET A 121 -18.08 -0.73 16.70
CA MET A 121 -19.22 -1.13 15.87
C MET A 121 -20.35 -1.60 16.78
N LEU A 122 -21.45 -0.84 16.82
CA LEU A 122 -22.66 -1.31 17.46
C LEU A 122 -23.22 -2.50 16.66
N THR A 123 -23.30 -3.63 17.33
CA THR A 123 -23.67 -4.92 16.75
C THR A 123 -24.91 -5.41 17.48
N SER A 124 -26.01 -5.59 16.75
CA SER A 124 -27.26 -6.13 17.30
C SER A 124 -27.44 -7.56 16.83
N LEU A 125 -27.58 -8.48 17.79
CA LEU A 125 -27.80 -9.90 17.55
C LEU A 125 -29.20 -10.29 18.00
N ARG A 126 -29.90 -11.05 17.15
CA ARG A 126 -31.10 -11.77 17.55
C ARG A 126 -30.76 -13.20 17.87
N VAL A 127 -30.88 -13.57 19.14
CA VAL A 127 -30.65 -14.92 19.65
C VAL A 127 -32.00 -15.63 19.78
N ARG A 128 -32.06 -16.85 19.27
CA ARG A 128 -33.16 -17.81 19.47
C ARG A 128 -32.62 -19.02 20.17
N LEU A 129 -33.38 -19.60 21.10
CA LEU A 129 -32.94 -20.81 21.81
C LEU A 129 -33.36 -22.12 21.13
N TYR A 130 -34.39 -22.07 20.28
CA TYR A 130 -34.92 -23.20 19.54
C TYR A 130 -35.51 -22.73 18.20
N PRO A 131 -35.77 -23.65 17.26
CA PRO A 131 -36.47 -23.33 16.02
C PRO A 131 -37.84 -22.70 16.34
N ASP A 132 -38.18 -21.61 15.64
CA ASP A 132 -39.43 -20.86 15.82
C ASP A 132 -39.66 -20.30 17.24
N ASP A 133 -38.58 -19.94 17.94
CA ASP A 133 -38.66 -19.30 19.25
C ASP A 133 -39.65 -18.10 19.25
N PRO A 134 -40.77 -18.16 20.00
CA PRO A 134 -41.78 -17.10 20.03
C PRO A 134 -41.29 -15.87 20.81
N LYS A 135 -40.16 -15.97 21.53
CA LYS A 135 -39.59 -14.89 22.34
C LYS A 135 -38.07 -14.79 22.12
N PRO A 136 -37.62 -14.46 20.90
CA PRO A 136 -36.21 -14.25 20.65
C PRO A 136 -35.68 -13.09 21.50
N ILE A 137 -34.43 -13.21 21.93
CA ILE A 137 -33.73 -12.17 22.69
C ILE A 137 -32.93 -11.33 21.71
N ASN A 138 -33.07 -10.01 21.76
CA ASN A 138 -32.14 -9.12 21.06
C ASN A 138 -31.08 -8.66 22.07
N ALA A 139 -29.82 -8.69 21.66
CA ALA A 139 -28.69 -8.25 22.44
C ALA A 139 -27.80 -7.34 21.61
N ASP A 140 -27.38 -6.26 22.23
CA ASP A 140 -26.58 -5.21 21.61
C ASP A 140 -25.23 -5.14 22.29
N MET A 141 -24.18 -5.13 21.47
CA MET A 141 -22.80 -5.08 21.93
C MET A 141 -22.03 -4.05 21.12
N LEU A 142 -21.13 -3.33 21.78
CA LEU A 142 -20.15 -2.50 21.13
C LEU A 142 -18.90 -3.34 20.84
N VAL A 143 -18.61 -3.59 19.57
CA VAL A 143 -17.42 -4.30 19.14
C VAL A 143 -16.30 -3.30 18.86
N SER A 144 -15.28 -3.30 19.71
CA SER A 144 -14.14 -2.38 19.63
C SER A 144 -12.92 -3.06 19.00
N PHE A 145 -12.08 -2.22 18.39
CA PHE A 145 -10.86 -2.63 17.71
C PHE A 145 -9.68 -1.89 18.31
N SER A 146 -8.60 -2.59 18.63
CA SER A 146 -7.37 -1.96 19.11
C SER A 146 -6.13 -2.59 18.48
N VAL A 147 -5.10 -1.78 18.28
CA VAL A 147 -3.82 -2.24 17.76
C VAL A 147 -3.03 -2.91 18.89
N VAL A 148 -2.73 -4.21 18.74
CA VAL A 148 -1.88 -4.95 19.70
C VAL A 148 -0.42 -4.74 19.37
N ASN A 149 -0.09 -4.81 18.09
CA ASN A 149 1.25 -4.62 17.55
C ASN A 149 1.16 -4.17 16.08
N THR A 150 2.30 -4.02 15.40
CA THR A 150 2.38 -3.54 14.02
C THR A 150 1.69 -4.42 12.97
N SER A 151 1.13 -5.56 13.33
CA SER A 151 0.50 -6.50 12.40
C SER A 151 -0.77 -7.16 12.95
N THR A 152 -1.24 -6.79 14.14
CA THR A 152 -2.33 -7.50 14.81
C THR A 152 -3.33 -6.54 15.43
N ILE A 153 -4.60 -6.75 15.10
CA ILE A 153 -5.76 -6.06 15.68
C ILE A 153 -6.39 -6.99 16.73
N GLN A 154 -6.65 -6.49 17.93
CA GLN A 154 -7.54 -7.14 18.90
C GLN A 154 -8.97 -6.69 18.65
N VAL A 155 -9.87 -7.65 18.55
CA VAL A 155 -11.31 -7.40 18.53
C VAL A 155 -11.87 -7.76 19.89
N SER A 156 -12.65 -6.87 20.49
CA SER A 156 -13.30 -7.07 21.79
C SER A 156 -14.77 -6.68 21.70
N ALA A 157 -15.61 -7.24 22.57
CA ALA A 157 -17.00 -6.86 22.70
C ALA A 157 -17.30 -6.38 24.11
N GLU A 158 -18.12 -5.34 24.22
CA GLU A 158 -18.69 -4.87 25.48
C GLU A 158 -20.22 -4.80 25.36
N PRO A 159 -20.98 -5.30 26.33
CA PRO A 159 -22.44 -5.18 26.30
C PRO A 159 -22.87 -3.72 26.40
N VAL A 160 -23.88 -3.33 25.63
CA VAL A 160 -24.49 -2.00 25.75
C VAL A 160 -25.33 -1.94 27.02
N GLN A 161 -25.30 -0.80 27.72
CA GLN A 161 -26.07 -0.59 28.94
C GLN A 161 -27.58 -0.85 28.70
N GLY A 162 -28.17 -1.72 29.52
CA GLY A 162 -29.58 -2.12 29.41
C GLY A 162 -29.84 -3.27 28.44
N SER A 163 -28.83 -3.73 27.70
CA SER A 163 -28.93 -4.89 26.83
C SER A 163 -28.47 -6.18 27.55
N PRO A 164 -29.08 -7.36 27.25
CA PRO A 164 -28.60 -8.63 27.76
C PRO A 164 -27.13 -8.88 27.37
N THR A 165 -26.29 -9.22 28.35
CA THR A 165 -24.87 -9.53 28.08
C THR A 165 -24.75 -10.93 27.49
N LEU A 166 -24.35 -11.02 26.22
CA LEU A 166 -24.01 -12.29 25.58
C LEU A 166 -22.51 -12.60 25.73
N ILE A 167 -21.67 -11.60 25.43
CA ILE A 167 -20.23 -11.72 25.43
C ILE A 167 -19.65 -10.43 26.01
N ASN A 168 -18.58 -10.54 26.78
CA ASN A 168 -17.82 -9.40 27.30
C ASN A 168 -16.32 -9.75 27.29
N GLY A 169 -15.51 -8.90 26.67
CA GLY A 169 -14.06 -9.05 26.59
C GLY A 169 -13.53 -9.40 25.20
N PRO A 170 -12.31 -9.95 25.10
CA PRO A 170 -11.65 -10.22 23.82
C PRO A 170 -12.38 -11.34 23.05
N LEU A 171 -12.65 -11.10 21.77
CA LEU A 171 -13.28 -12.06 20.86
C LEU A 171 -12.24 -12.84 20.06
N THR A 172 -11.37 -12.11 19.36
CA THR A 172 -10.40 -12.67 18.42
C THR A 172 -9.30 -11.65 18.11
N THR A 173 -8.27 -12.10 17.40
CA THR A 173 -7.23 -11.24 16.83
C THR A 173 -7.20 -11.39 15.32
N LEU A 174 -7.07 -10.28 14.61
CA LEU A 174 -7.00 -10.26 13.14
C LEU A 174 -5.58 -9.88 12.70
N PRO A 175 -4.90 -10.70 11.88
CA PRO A 175 -3.63 -10.33 11.27
C PRO A 175 -3.83 -9.29 10.15
N THR A 176 -2.81 -8.47 9.91
CA THR A 176 -2.80 -7.48 8.81
C THR A 176 -1.56 -7.70 7.92
N PRO A 177 -1.68 -8.43 6.80
CA PRO A 177 -0.51 -8.83 6.00
C PRO A 177 -0.01 -7.72 5.05
N LEU A 178 -0.75 -6.63 4.91
CA LEU A 178 -0.51 -5.61 3.88
C LEU A 178 0.63 -4.65 4.22
N GLY A 179 0.96 -4.48 5.50
CA GLY A 179 1.95 -3.50 5.95
C GLY A 179 2.02 -3.39 7.46
N LYS A 180 2.58 -2.29 7.96
CA LYS A 180 2.65 -2.01 9.40
C LYS A 180 1.42 -1.23 9.85
N LEU A 181 0.60 -1.83 10.68
CA LEU A 181 -0.55 -1.20 11.33
C LEU A 181 -0.11 -0.06 12.24
N GLN A 182 -0.79 1.08 12.12
CA GLN A 182 -0.56 2.27 12.94
C GLN A 182 -1.80 2.59 13.79
N THR A 183 -2.96 2.61 13.16
CA THR A 183 -4.22 2.98 13.81
C THR A 183 -5.37 2.13 13.29
N ILE A 184 -6.40 2.00 14.11
CA ILE A 184 -7.69 1.45 13.70
C ILE A 184 -8.77 2.23 14.43
N GLN A 185 -9.78 2.67 13.71
CA GLN A 185 -10.87 3.45 14.28
C GLN A 185 -12.15 3.27 13.46
N THR A 186 -13.29 3.40 14.11
CA THR A 186 -14.57 3.45 13.41
C THR A 186 -14.82 4.82 12.80
N THR A 187 -15.63 4.86 11.74
CA THR A 187 -15.89 6.09 10.97
C THR A 187 -17.37 6.49 10.96
N PRO A 188 -17.97 6.87 12.10
CA PRO A 188 -19.35 7.36 12.13
C PRO A 188 -19.56 8.52 11.14
N GLY A 189 -20.56 8.41 10.28
CA GLY A 189 -20.89 9.44 9.29
C GLY A 189 -19.98 9.48 8.04
N CYS A 190 -19.07 8.52 7.86
CA CYS A 190 -18.23 8.44 6.66
C CYS A 190 -18.85 7.60 5.53
N GLY A 191 -20.03 8.02 5.07
CA GLY A 191 -20.73 7.33 3.98
C GLY A 191 -21.08 5.88 4.37
N THR A 192 -20.71 4.92 3.53
CA THR A 192 -20.93 3.48 3.78
C THR A 192 -19.78 2.82 4.53
N ASN A 193 -18.71 3.56 4.79
CA ASN A 193 -17.52 3.06 5.47
C ASN A 193 -17.67 3.13 6.98
N ALA A 194 -17.27 2.06 7.63
CA ALA A 194 -17.49 1.83 9.05
C ALA A 194 -16.18 1.73 9.84
N LEU A 195 -15.08 1.34 9.17
CA LEU A 195 -13.77 1.15 9.78
C LEU A 195 -12.69 1.77 8.90
N ASP A 196 -11.78 2.50 9.53
CA ASP A 196 -10.55 3.06 8.97
C ASP A 196 -9.35 2.35 9.61
N ILE A 197 -8.52 1.77 8.76
CA ILE A 197 -7.28 1.09 9.15
C ILE A 197 -6.10 1.90 8.61
N GLY A 198 -5.44 2.65 9.49
CA GLY A 198 -4.24 3.40 9.17
C GLY A 198 -3.01 2.50 9.20
N MET A 199 -2.24 2.45 8.11
CA MET A 199 -1.08 1.59 7.98
C MET A 199 0.03 2.20 7.12
N GLN A 200 1.23 1.64 7.28
CA GLN A 200 2.38 1.87 6.41
C GLN A 200 2.52 0.70 5.44
N VAL A 201 2.14 0.91 4.18
CA VAL A 201 2.23 -0.08 3.11
C VAL A 201 3.62 0.01 2.48
N PRO A 202 4.42 -1.06 2.47
CA PRO A 202 5.66 -1.09 1.71
C PRO A 202 5.33 -1.17 0.22
N ILE A 203 5.89 -0.26 -0.57
CA ILE A 203 5.77 -0.25 -2.02
C ILE A 203 7.14 -0.36 -2.69
N THR A 204 7.17 -0.91 -3.90
CA THR A 204 8.38 -0.94 -4.72
C THR A 204 8.09 -0.27 -6.04
N LEU A 205 8.90 0.71 -6.43
CA LEU A 205 8.86 1.29 -7.77
C LEU A 205 9.80 0.47 -8.66
N THR A 206 9.28 -0.06 -9.76
CA THR A 206 10.04 -0.88 -10.71
C THR A 206 10.29 -0.10 -11.99
N ASP A 207 11.51 -0.12 -12.51
CA ASP A 207 11.75 0.24 -13.90
C ASP A 207 11.38 -0.97 -14.76
N GLU A 208 10.15 -1.02 -15.30
CA GLU A 208 9.80 -2.01 -16.34
C GLU A 208 10.50 -1.63 -17.66
N GLN A 209 11.84 -1.70 -17.70
CA GLN A 209 12.58 -1.90 -18.93
C GLN A 209 12.79 -3.41 -19.12
N ASN A 210 11.82 -4.06 -19.78
CA ASN A 210 12.01 -5.31 -20.52
C ASN A 210 12.81 -6.41 -19.77
N GLN A 211 12.22 -7.06 -18.77
CA GLN A 211 12.72 -8.35 -18.27
C GLN A 211 11.73 -9.46 -18.59
N GLN A 212 11.74 -9.86 -19.86
CA GLN A 212 11.32 -11.18 -20.28
C GLN A 212 12.58 -12.06 -20.40
N THR A 213 13.13 -12.47 -19.27
CA THR A 213 14.06 -13.60 -19.19
C THR A 213 13.80 -14.37 -17.91
N THR A 214 12.89 -15.33 -18.01
CA THR A 214 12.78 -16.46 -17.09
C THR A 214 14.13 -17.18 -17.01
N SER A 215 14.87 -16.98 -15.92
CA SER A 215 15.95 -17.86 -15.51
C SER A 215 15.54 -18.49 -14.17
N PHE A 216 14.91 -19.66 -14.28
CA PHE A 216 14.70 -20.55 -13.15
C PHE A 216 16.06 -20.98 -12.61
N THR A 217 16.34 -20.64 -11.36
CA THR A 217 17.43 -21.26 -10.58
C THR A 217 16.77 -22.27 -9.64
N PRO A 218 16.84 -23.58 -9.91
CA PRO A 218 16.26 -24.58 -9.03
C PRO A 218 17.21 -24.80 -7.85
N GLY A 219 16.78 -24.40 -6.65
CA GLY A 219 17.51 -24.77 -5.43
C GLY A 219 17.48 -23.75 -4.29
N GLU A 220 16.33 -23.19 -3.94
CA GLU A 220 16.16 -22.62 -2.60
C GLU A 220 14.71 -22.75 -2.14
N THR A 221 14.48 -23.69 -1.23
CA THR A 221 13.17 -24.05 -0.69
C THR A 221 12.70 -22.97 0.28
N ARG A 222 12.22 -21.84 -0.23
CA ARG A 222 11.37 -20.93 0.55
C ARG A 222 9.91 -21.26 0.25
N ARG A 223 9.35 -22.16 1.08
CA ARG A 223 7.90 -22.44 1.11
C ARG A 223 7.17 -21.19 1.58
N THR A 224 6.69 -20.37 0.65
CA THR A 224 5.46 -19.58 0.81
C THR A 224 4.52 -20.02 -0.29
N THR A 225 3.87 -21.16 -0.07
CA THR A 225 2.84 -21.66 -0.98
C THR A 225 1.57 -20.86 -0.76
N LEU A 226 1.28 -19.96 -1.70
CA LEU A 226 -0.03 -19.32 -1.92
C LEU A 226 -1.12 -20.34 -2.36
N SER A 227 -0.82 -21.63 -2.30
CA SER A 227 -1.65 -22.76 -2.72
C SER A 227 -2.51 -23.35 -1.58
N SER A 228 -2.52 -22.72 -0.41
CA SER A 228 -3.38 -23.11 0.72
C SER A 228 -4.54 -22.15 0.99
N MET A 229 -4.86 -21.26 0.04
CA MET A 229 -6.00 -20.33 0.14
C MET A 229 -6.95 -20.40 -1.07
N GLU A 230 -6.84 -21.43 -1.91
CA GLU A 230 -7.77 -21.72 -3.02
C GLU A 230 -9.07 -22.41 -2.57
N GLN A 231 -9.36 -22.44 -1.27
CA GLN A 231 -10.55 -23.11 -0.76
C GLN A 231 -11.47 -22.15 0.02
N LEU A 232 -11.88 -21.06 -0.64
CA LEU A 232 -13.07 -20.27 -0.32
C LEU A 232 -13.56 -19.59 -1.61
N GLN A 233 -13.80 -20.38 -2.67
CA GLN A 233 -14.67 -19.96 -3.77
C GLN A 233 -16.13 -20.04 -3.31
N GLY A 234 -16.51 -19.11 -2.42
CA GLY A 234 -17.89 -18.67 -2.30
C GLY A 234 -18.07 -17.48 -3.23
N THR A 235 -19.17 -17.43 -3.98
CA THR A 235 -19.60 -16.27 -4.76
C THR A 235 -19.87 -15.06 -3.85
N ALA A 236 -18.82 -14.42 -3.37
CA ALA A 236 -18.92 -13.14 -2.66
C ALA A 236 -18.81 -12.04 -3.70
N SER A 237 -19.89 -11.25 -3.85
CA SER A 237 -19.87 -10.00 -4.60
C SER A 237 -18.62 -9.20 -4.21
N ALA A 238 -17.78 -8.87 -5.21
CA ALA A 238 -16.57 -8.07 -5.03
C ALA A 238 -16.93 -6.81 -4.23
N THR A 239 -16.61 -6.81 -2.94
CA THR A 239 -16.96 -5.69 -2.08
C THR A 239 -15.84 -4.68 -2.22
N ASN A 240 -16.17 -3.50 -2.75
CA ASN A 240 -15.19 -2.44 -2.96
C ASN A 240 -14.65 -1.97 -1.60
N ALA A 241 -13.33 -1.90 -1.49
CA ALA A 241 -12.66 -1.18 -0.41
C ALA A 241 -12.12 0.14 -0.97
N TYR A 242 -11.84 1.09 -0.09
CA TYR A 242 -11.21 2.34 -0.48
C TYR A 242 -9.89 2.50 0.24
N VAL A 243 -8.87 2.91 -0.50
CA VAL A 243 -7.55 3.24 0.04
C VAL A 243 -7.31 4.72 -0.18
N GLU A 244 -7.11 5.46 0.91
CA GLU A 244 -6.69 6.84 0.89
C GLU A 244 -5.17 6.93 1.07
N LEU A 245 -4.52 7.64 0.15
CA LEU A 245 -3.12 8.02 0.22
C LEU A 245 -3.06 9.52 0.49
N PRO A 246 -2.66 9.95 1.71
CA PRO A 246 -2.53 11.37 2.05
C PRO A 246 -1.54 12.10 1.13
N ALA A 247 -1.70 13.43 0.99
CA ALA A 247 -0.77 14.28 0.24
C ALA A 247 0.71 14.06 0.63
N ALA A 248 0.96 13.85 1.94
CA ALA A 248 2.29 13.55 2.45
C ALA A 248 2.88 12.28 1.82
N SER A 249 2.08 11.20 1.73
CA SER A 249 2.48 9.94 1.08
C SER A 249 2.76 10.11 -0.41
N ILE A 250 2.01 10.97 -1.10
CA ILE A 250 2.26 11.24 -2.52
C ILE A 250 3.55 12.04 -2.70
N SER A 251 3.86 12.95 -1.78
CA SER A 251 5.10 13.72 -1.83
C SER A 251 6.35 12.84 -1.69
N THR A 252 6.27 11.71 -0.96
CA THR A 252 7.39 10.76 -0.83
C THR A 252 7.64 9.93 -2.09
N LEU A 253 6.62 9.75 -2.95
CA LEU A 253 6.78 9.08 -4.25
C LEU A 253 7.65 9.89 -5.22
N GLY A 254 7.63 11.22 -5.14
CA GLY A 254 8.34 12.10 -6.07
C GLY A 254 9.85 11.81 -6.18
N PRO A 255 10.60 11.89 -5.06
CA PRO A 255 12.02 11.55 -5.05
C PRO A 255 12.30 10.10 -5.49
N ALA A 256 11.39 9.18 -5.16
CA ALA A 256 11.50 7.76 -5.46
C ALA A 256 11.36 7.43 -6.96
N LEU A 257 10.70 8.29 -7.74
CA LEU A 257 10.65 8.16 -9.20
C LEU A 257 12.03 8.32 -9.85
N GLY A 258 12.99 8.95 -9.17
CA GLY A 258 14.36 9.09 -9.63
C GLY A 258 14.51 10.00 -10.85
N VAL A 259 15.20 9.49 -11.88
CA VAL A 259 15.50 10.23 -13.12
C VAL A 259 14.64 9.69 -14.25
N LEU A 260 13.93 10.57 -14.97
CA LEU A 260 13.14 10.18 -16.14
C LEU A 260 13.86 10.61 -17.43
N PRO A 261 14.20 9.68 -18.33
CA PRO A 261 14.80 10.02 -19.62
C PRO A 261 13.75 10.62 -20.56
N LEU A 262 13.96 11.85 -21.03
CA LEU A 262 13.09 12.49 -22.01
C LEU A 262 13.59 12.30 -23.45
N GLY A 263 14.82 11.80 -23.64
CA GLY A 263 15.46 11.58 -24.94
C GLY A 263 16.34 12.77 -25.36
N ASN A 264 17.14 12.62 -26.42
CA ASN A 264 18.07 13.66 -26.90
C ASN A 264 18.98 14.22 -25.79
N ASN A 265 19.47 13.36 -24.88
CA ASN A 265 20.25 13.72 -23.69
C ASN A 265 19.55 14.66 -22.70
N LEU A 266 18.22 14.75 -22.74
CA LEU A 266 17.41 15.47 -21.77
C LEU A 266 16.85 14.52 -20.71
N TYR A 267 16.88 14.97 -19.46
CA TYR A 267 16.42 14.21 -18.30
C TYR A 267 15.61 15.09 -17.36
N ALA A 268 14.50 14.57 -16.84
CA ALA A 268 13.80 15.16 -15.70
C ALA A 268 14.39 14.59 -14.39
N ARG A 269 14.73 15.47 -13.46
CA ARG A 269 15.33 15.14 -12.16
C ARG A 269 14.64 15.91 -11.03
N ASN A 270 14.95 15.53 -9.79
CA ASN A 270 14.44 16.19 -8.59
C ASN A 270 12.91 16.31 -8.58
N ILE A 271 12.24 15.22 -8.96
CA ILE A 271 10.79 15.21 -9.13
C ILE A 271 10.13 15.39 -7.77
N LYS A 272 9.20 16.35 -7.70
CA LYS A 272 8.35 16.59 -6.54
C LYS A 272 6.91 16.46 -6.97
N LEU A 273 6.13 15.73 -6.19
CA LEU A 273 4.70 15.57 -6.39
C LEU A 273 3.95 16.31 -5.30
N ALA A 274 2.86 16.96 -5.69
CA ALA A 274 1.92 17.60 -4.78
C ALA A 274 0.50 17.44 -5.34
N ILE A 275 -0.50 17.60 -4.50
CA ILE A 275 -1.90 17.69 -4.95
C ILE A 275 -2.28 19.16 -5.09
N SER A 276 -2.95 19.50 -6.20
CA SER A 276 -3.54 20.81 -6.42
C SER A 276 -4.91 20.66 -7.07
N GLY A 277 -5.96 20.96 -6.32
CA GLY A 277 -7.34 20.74 -6.78
C GLY A 277 -7.59 19.25 -7.02
N THR A 278 -8.00 18.89 -8.24
CA THR A 278 -8.34 17.50 -8.62
C THR A 278 -7.20 16.77 -9.33
N GLN A 279 -5.98 17.31 -9.27
CA GLN A 279 -4.82 16.85 -10.03
C GLN A 279 -3.60 16.68 -9.14
N ILE A 280 -2.69 15.82 -9.59
CA ILE A 280 -1.32 15.73 -9.06
C ILE A 280 -0.46 16.66 -9.91
N VAL A 281 0.31 17.53 -9.26
CA VAL A 281 1.27 18.42 -9.91
C VAL A 281 2.66 17.85 -9.69
N ALA A 282 3.31 17.47 -10.79
CA ALA A 282 4.72 17.07 -10.78
C ALA A 282 5.59 18.25 -11.20
N THR A 283 6.54 18.63 -10.36
CA THR A 283 7.58 19.61 -10.69
C THR A 283 8.92 18.93 -10.79
N SER A 284 9.73 19.30 -11.78
CA SER A 284 11.04 18.70 -12.01
C SER A 284 12.01 19.67 -12.66
N ASP A 285 13.30 19.42 -12.47
CA ASP A 285 14.36 20.11 -13.19
C ASP A 285 14.67 19.36 -14.49
N ILE A 286 14.67 20.07 -15.61
CA ILE A 286 15.10 19.54 -16.91
C ILE A 286 16.59 19.79 -17.06
N THR A 287 17.34 18.70 -17.22
CA THR A 287 18.79 18.72 -17.35
C THR A 287 19.24 18.25 -18.73
N LEU A 288 20.26 18.90 -19.27
CA LEU A 288 21.04 18.40 -20.40
C LEU A 288 22.23 17.59 -19.86
N GLY A 289 22.32 16.33 -20.24
CA GLY A 289 23.32 15.41 -19.69
C GLY A 289 23.08 15.13 -18.20
N GLN A 290 24.15 15.05 -17.41
CA GLN A 290 24.05 14.61 -16.01
C GLN A 290 23.75 15.74 -15.01
N SER A 291 23.99 17.01 -15.35
CA SER A 291 24.00 18.08 -14.34
C SER A 291 23.53 19.46 -14.78
N LEU A 292 23.51 19.78 -16.08
CA LEU A 292 23.19 21.15 -16.53
C LEU A 292 21.68 21.38 -16.52
N VAL A 293 21.14 22.05 -15.50
CA VAL A 293 19.74 22.46 -15.45
C VAL A 293 19.49 23.56 -16.48
N ILE A 294 18.60 23.30 -17.43
CA ILE A 294 18.26 24.24 -18.50
C ILE A 294 16.83 24.80 -18.35
N ALA A 295 15.96 24.09 -17.64
CA ALA A 295 14.58 24.51 -17.43
C ALA A 295 13.94 23.84 -16.22
N LYS A 296 12.77 24.32 -15.82
CA LYS A 296 11.87 23.63 -14.89
C LYS A 296 10.61 23.21 -15.63
N ALA A 297 10.15 21.99 -15.39
CA ALA A 297 8.90 21.49 -15.93
C ALA A 297 7.86 21.34 -14.82
N THR A 298 6.65 21.82 -15.10
CA THR A 298 5.46 21.59 -14.29
C THR A 298 4.47 20.78 -15.12
N THR A 299 4.16 19.58 -14.64
CA THR A 299 3.27 18.63 -15.31
C THR A 299 2.02 18.41 -14.48
N LEU A 300 0.86 18.55 -15.10
CA LEU A 300 -0.43 18.26 -14.50
C LEU A 300 -0.82 16.82 -14.83
N LEU A 301 -1.04 16.03 -13.79
CA LEU A 301 -1.32 14.60 -13.87
C LEU A 301 -2.72 14.33 -13.31
N LYS A 302 -3.50 13.53 -14.03
CA LYS A 302 -4.76 12.99 -13.53
C LYS A 302 -4.54 11.53 -13.13
N PRO A 303 -4.76 11.13 -11.87
CA PRO A 303 -4.70 9.72 -11.50
C PRO A 303 -5.81 8.93 -12.19
N THR A 304 -5.49 7.70 -12.58
CA THR A 304 -6.40 6.76 -13.24
C THR A 304 -6.08 5.34 -12.80
N ALA A 305 -7.01 4.41 -13.04
CA ALA A 305 -6.74 2.98 -12.94
C ALA A 305 -6.64 2.40 -14.36
N GLN A 306 -5.59 1.62 -14.63
CA GLN A 306 -5.39 0.94 -15.91
C GLN A 306 -4.97 -0.50 -15.65
N GLN A 307 -5.72 -1.46 -16.19
CA GLN A 307 -5.44 -2.91 -16.03
C GLN A 307 -5.28 -3.34 -14.56
N GLY A 308 -6.08 -2.77 -13.64
CA GLY A 308 -5.99 -3.08 -12.21
C GLY A 308 -4.85 -2.38 -11.47
N LYS A 309 -4.08 -1.51 -12.13
CA LYS A 309 -2.91 -0.83 -11.56
C LYS A 309 -3.11 0.69 -11.49
N LEU A 310 -2.33 1.34 -10.63
CA LEU A 310 -2.28 2.80 -10.54
C LEU A 310 -1.56 3.35 -11.77
N ALA A 311 -2.23 4.25 -12.47
CA ALA A 311 -1.68 4.97 -13.61
C ALA A 311 -1.96 6.47 -13.46
N VAL A 312 -1.27 7.26 -14.27
CA VAL A 312 -1.53 8.69 -14.42
C VAL A 312 -1.69 9.01 -15.90
N LYS A 313 -2.55 9.99 -16.17
CA LYS A 313 -2.66 10.63 -17.49
C LYS A 313 -2.06 12.02 -17.44
N VAL A 314 -1.12 12.32 -18.32
CA VAL A 314 -0.53 13.65 -18.42
C VAL A 314 -1.51 14.57 -19.16
N GLN A 315 -1.97 15.62 -18.48
CA GLN A 315 -2.91 16.57 -19.06
C GLN A 315 -2.23 17.73 -19.77
N LYS A 316 -1.17 18.24 -19.15
CA LYS A 316 -0.43 19.41 -19.65
C LYS A 316 0.97 19.41 -19.06
N THR A 317 1.96 19.74 -19.88
CA THR A 317 3.31 20.06 -19.40
C THR A 317 3.66 21.49 -19.78
N THR A 318 4.18 22.24 -18.82
CA THR A 318 4.65 23.61 -19.03
C THR A 318 6.13 23.67 -18.67
N ILE A 319 6.94 24.24 -19.56
CA ILE A 319 8.38 24.39 -19.36
C ILE A 319 8.71 25.85 -19.14
N ALA A 320 9.43 26.14 -18.06
CA ALA A 320 10.00 27.45 -17.76
C ALA A 320 11.52 27.42 -17.98
N VAL A 321 12.00 28.05 -19.05
CA VAL A 321 13.43 28.16 -19.38
C VAL A 321 14.00 29.40 -18.69
N LEU A 322 15.03 29.20 -17.85
CA LEU A 322 15.68 30.25 -17.05
C LEU A 322 14.71 31.12 -16.22
N SER A 323 13.48 30.64 -15.96
CA SER A 323 12.39 31.39 -15.33
C SER A 323 11.93 32.66 -16.08
N ILE A 324 12.31 32.83 -17.35
CA ILE A 324 11.98 34.01 -18.17
C ILE A 324 10.89 33.67 -19.20
N PHE A 325 10.96 32.48 -19.80
CA PHE A 325 10.00 32.04 -20.82
C PHE A 325 9.29 30.77 -20.39
N THR A 326 7.96 30.85 -20.32
CA THR A 326 7.09 29.73 -19.97
C THR A 326 6.21 29.39 -21.17
N PHE A 327 6.32 28.18 -21.70
CA PHE A 327 5.49 27.73 -22.82
C PHE A 327 4.90 26.33 -22.58
N PRO A 328 3.67 26.07 -23.06
CA PRO A 328 3.14 24.71 -23.08
C PRO A 328 4.03 23.86 -23.99
N TYR A 329 4.44 22.70 -23.52
CA TYR A 329 5.30 21.80 -24.27
C TYR A 329 4.79 20.37 -24.17
N ASP A 330 3.65 20.15 -24.83
CA ASP A 330 2.93 18.89 -24.78
C ASP A 330 3.61 17.76 -25.59
N THR A 331 4.65 18.08 -26.36
CA THR A 331 5.43 17.12 -27.15
C THR A 331 6.02 15.99 -26.30
N TYR A 332 6.31 16.22 -25.01
CA TYR A 332 6.83 15.20 -24.10
C TYR A 332 5.74 14.50 -23.26
N ASN A 333 4.46 14.90 -23.35
CA ASN A 333 3.41 14.38 -22.47
C ASN A 333 3.29 12.85 -22.55
N ALA A 334 3.23 12.30 -23.77
CA ALA A 334 3.11 10.86 -23.97
C ALA A 334 4.32 10.09 -23.40
N LYS A 335 5.51 10.67 -23.49
CA LYS A 335 6.73 10.05 -22.98
C LYS A 335 6.81 10.13 -21.45
N ILE A 336 6.49 11.29 -20.87
CA ILE A 336 6.40 11.46 -19.41
C ILE A 336 5.36 10.49 -18.85
N GLU A 337 4.20 10.38 -19.51
CA GLU A 337 3.15 9.44 -19.13
C GLU A 337 3.64 7.98 -19.16
N GLN A 338 4.30 7.57 -20.24
CA GLN A 338 4.86 6.23 -20.37
C GLN A 338 5.88 5.92 -19.27
N GLU A 339 6.84 6.81 -19.04
CA GLU A 339 7.88 6.62 -18.02
C GLU A 339 7.28 6.59 -16.60
N LEU A 340 6.36 7.49 -16.28
CA LEU A 340 5.66 7.50 -14.99
C LEU A 340 4.85 6.22 -14.77
N ASN A 341 4.06 5.81 -15.77
CA ASN A 341 3.23 4.61 -15.67
C ASN A 341 4.08 3.34 -15.56
N SER A 342 5.23 3.26 -16.24
CA SER A 342 6.16 2.13 -16.09
C SER A 342 6.67 1.97 -14.65
N LYS A 343 6.88 3.09 -13.95
CA LYS A 343 7.33 3.11 -12.54
C LYS A 343 6.19 2.86 -11.54
N LEU A 344 5.01 3.42 -11.79
CA LEU A 344 3.85 3.32 -10.89
C LEU A 344 3.15 1.96 -10.97
N ASN A 345 3.24 1.26 -12.10
CA ASN A 345 2.59 -0.03 -12.32
C ASN A 345 2.97 -1.08 -11.26
N GLY A 346 4.21 -1.07 -10.76
CA GLY A 346 4.69 -1.99 -9.71
C GLY A 346 4.38 -1.55 -8.29
N ALA A 347 4.01 -0.28 -8.07
CA ALA A 347 3.93 0.30 -6.73
C ALA A 347 2.91 -0.38 -5.83
N LEU A 348 1.73 -0.71 -6.38
CA LEU A 348 0.58 -1.24 -5.63
C LEU A 348 0.01 -2.53 -6.23
N GLY A 349 0.53 -2.99 -7.37
CA GLY A 349 -0.09 -4.06 -8.17
C GLY A 349 -0.21 -5.40 -7.44
N ASP A 350 0.71 -5.72 -6.54
CA ASP A 350 0.68 -6.97 -5.75
C ASP A 350 -0.12 -6.85 -4.45
N LYS A 351 -0.58 -5.63 -4.10
CA LYS A 351 -1.31 -5.34 -2.87
C LYS A 351 -2.80 -5.13 -3.11
N PHE A 352 -3.15 -4.46 -4.21
CA PHE A 352 -4.51 -4.09 -4.53
C PHE A 352 -4.78 -4.19 -6.03
N THR A 353 -5.97 -4.68 -6.38
CA THR A 353 -6.52 -4.54 -7.73
C THR A 353 -7.34 -3.25 -7.80
N LEU A 354 -6.81 -2.23 -8.49
CA LEU A 354 -7.45 -0.91 -8.59
C LEU A 354 -8.60 -0.91 -9.61
N LEU A 355 -9.74 -0.38 -9.18
CA LEU A 355 -10.92 -0.14 -10.02
C LEU A 355 -10.97 1.30 -10.51
N SER A 356 -10.64 2.26 -9.64
CA SER A 356 -10.55 3.67 -10.00
C SER A 356 -9.59 4.42 -9.07
N ALA A 357 -9.14 5.59 -9.53
CA ALA A 357 -8.27 6.48 -8.77
C ALA A 357 -8.73 7.94 -9.00
N ALA A 358 -8.88 8.72 -7.94
CA ALA A 358 -9.33 10.11 -7.99
C ALA A 358 -8.74 10.93 -6.83
N ILE A 359 -8.70 12.25 -6.97
CA ILE A 359 -8.27 13.14 -5.89
C ILE A 359 -9.50 13.62 -5.11
N GLY A 360 -9.38 13.57 -3.79
CA GLY A 360 -10.33 14.10 -2.82
C GLY A 360 -11.44 13.12 -2.43
N ALA A 361 -12.13 13.48 -1.35
CA ALA A 361 -13.30 12.77 -0.85
C ALA A 361 -14.35 12.54 -1.93
N ASN A 362 -15.07 11.43 -1.81
CA ASN A 362 -16.18 11.07 -2.68
C ASN A 362 -17.41 10.64 -1.85
N GLU A 363 -18.51 10.31 -2.52
CA GLU A 363 -19.78 9.94 -1.86
C GLU A 363 -19.66 8.69 -0.97
N ASN A 364 -18.69 7.82 -1.23
CA ASN A 364 -18.47 6.59 -0.45
C ASN A 364 -17.61 6.86 0.80
N ILE A 365 -16.62 7.75 0.71
CA ILE A 365 -15.74 8.15 1.83
C ILE A 365 -15.69 9.69 1.98
N PRO A 366 -16.81 10.33 2.40
CA PRO A 366 -16.86 11.79 2.53
C PRO A 366 -15.94 12.34 3.63
N CYS A 367 -15.48 11.50 4.55
CA CYS A 367 -14.57 11.88 5.62
C CYS A 367 -13.10 11.94 5.20
N ALA A 368 -12.75 11.43 4.01
CA ALA A 368 -11.38 11.46 3.50
C ALA A 368 -10.89 12.89 3.28
N ALA A 369 -9.58 13.12 3.31
CA ALA A 369 -9.06 14.46 3.08
C ALA A 369 -9.25 14.90 1.62
N LYS A 370 -9.50 16.21 1.42
CA LYS A 370 -9.75 16.78 0.08
C LYS A 370 -8.53 16.73 -0.83
N ASP A 371 -7.35 16.70 -0.23
CA ASP A 371 -6.05 16.66 -0.89
C ASP A 371 -5.41 15.27 -0.81
N SER A 372 -6.21 14.21 -0.72
CA SER A 372 -5.71 12.83 -0.78
C SER A 372 -6.01 12.17 -2.11
N LEU A 373 -5.20 11.17 -2.48
CA LEU A 373 -5.51 10.26 -3.58
C LEU A 373 -6.34 9.10 -3.05
N ILE A 374 -7.56 8.98 -3.57
CA ILE A 374 -8.49 7.91 -3.25
C ILE A 374 -8.44 6.84 -4.34
N LEU A 375 -8.19 5.61 -3.91
CA LEU A 375 -8.19 4.43 -4.75
C LEU A 375 -9.40 3.59 -4.38
N SER A 376 -10.27 3.31 -5.35
CA SER A 376 -11.25 2.24 -5.19
C SER A 376 -10.58 0.95 -5.61
N VAL A 377 -10.61 -0.06 -4.75
CA VAL A 377 -9.95 -1.34 -4.97
C VAL A 377 -10.93 -2.47 -4.78
N GLN A 378 -10.71 -3.55 -5.51
CA GLN A 378 -11.30 -4.83 -5.13
C GLN A 378 -10.61 -5.27 -3.84
N ALA A 379 -11.39 -5.48 -2.77
CA ALA A 379 -10.86 -6.02 -1.52
C ALA A 379 -10.12 -7.34 -1.82
N PRO A 380 -8.84 -7.49 -1.45
CA PRO A 380 -8.18 -8.79 -1.56
C PRO A 380 -8.89 -9.78 -0.64
N ASN A 381 -9.04 -11.02 -1.10
CA ASN A 381 -9.47 -12.12 -0.24
C ASN A 381 -8.41 -12.25 0.88
N GLY A 382 -8.76 -11.89 2.13
CA GLY A 382 -7.82 -11.89 3.26
C GLY A 382 -7.29 -10.52 3.70
N LEU A 383 -8.12 -9.47 3.67
CA LEU A 383 -7.85 -8.26 4.47
C LEU A 383 -7.68 -8.58 5.98
N PHE A 384 -8.19 -9.73 6.42
CA PHE A 384 -8.06 -10.32 7.75
C PHE A 384 -7.78 -11.82 7.68
#